data_AF-A0A3A8KJH6-F1
#
_entry.id   AF-A0A3A8KJH6-F1
#
_cell.length_a   1.000
_cell.length_b   1.000
_cell.length_c   1.000
_cell.angle_alpha   90.00
_cell.angle_beta   90.00
_cell.angle_gamma   90.00
#
_symmetry.space_group_name_H-M   'P 1'
#
loop_
_entity.id
_entity.type
_entity.pdbx_description
1 polymer ?
#
loop_
_entity_poly.entity_id
_entity_poly.type
_entity_poly.pdbx_seq_one_letter_code
_entity_poly.pdbx_strand_id
1 'polypeptide(L)'
;MAEVSWEQGATWVVEALNLLTVVAAPRLYERWCTQAPAEELRTVLQSRMAALAAFCAKAWGSPDAERFRAATPKVQALAESLAGAPPGSLTEPGWNAQARECLDAMGVPVPPEGWEAFEGWRVSLPS
;
A
#
# COMPACT_ATOMS: atom_id res chain seq x y z
N MET A 1 9.87 21.43 -13.25
CA MET A 1 9.12 20.45 -12.45
C MET A 1 7.76 21.07 -12.20
N ALA A 2 6.68 20.49 -12.72
CA ALA A 2 5.34 21.00 -12.47
C ALA A 2 4.99 20.75 -10.99
N GLU A 3 4.59 21.80 -10.27
CA GLU A 3 4.05 21.65 -8.93
C GLU A 3 2.74 20.87 -9.04
N VAL A 4 2.71 19.67 -8.46
CA VAL A 4 1.50 18.87 -8.35
C VAL A 4 0.53 19.68 -7.50
N SER A 5 -0.65 20.01 -8.04
CA SER A 5 -1.71 20.66 -7.28
C SER A 5 -2.02 19.85 -6.02
N TRP A 6 -2.27 20.51 -4.90
CA TRP A 6 -2.58 19.87 -3.63
C TRP A 6 -3.70 18.81 -3.76
N GLU A 7 -4.73 19.09 -4.58
CA GLU A 7 -5.84 18.18 -4.86
C GLU A 7 -5.39 16.90 -5.59
N GLN A 8 -4.44 17.04 -6.51
CA GLN A 8 -3.85 15.92 -7.25
C GLN A 8 -2.95 15.08 -6.33
N GLY A 9 -2.22 15.73 -5.43
CA GLY A 9 -1.45 15.05 -4.38
C GLY A 9 -2.35 14.26 -3.42
N ALA A 10 -3.47 14.84 -2.98
CA ALA A 10 -4.42 14.15 -2.11
C ALA A 10 -5.05 12.93 -2.80
N THR A 11 -5.40 13.04 -4.08
CA THR A 11 -5.91 11.91 -4.88
C THR A 11 -4.91 10.77 -4.95
N TRP A 12 -3.63 11.06 -5.23
CA TRP A 12 -2.59 10.02 -5.31
C TRP A 12 -2.34 9.32 -3.98
N VAL A 13 -2.46 10.04 -2.86
CA VAL A 13 -2.33 9.44 -1.52
C VAL A 13 -3.49 8.48 -1.24
N VAL A 14 -4.73 8.87 -1.57
CA VAL A 14 -5.91 7.99 -1.40
C VAL A 14 -5.77 6.75 -2.28
N GLU A 15 -5.38 6.91 -3.55
CA GLU A 15 -5.11 5.79 -4.45
C GLU A 15 -4.00 4.88 -3.91
N ALA A 16 -2.94 5.45 -3.35
CA ALA A 16 -1.86 4.68 -2.75
C ALA A 16 -2.31 3.89 -1.52
N LEU A 17 -3.10 4.49 -0.63
CA LEU A 17 -3.65 3.81 0.55
C LEU A 17 -4.60 2.65 0.16
N ASN A 18 -5.42 2.87 -0.87
CA ASN A 18 -6.29 1.83 -1.41
C ASN A 18 -5.48 0.67 -2.00
N LEU A 19 -4.46 0.97 -2.82
CA LEU A 19 -3.57 -0.06 -3.36
C LEU A 19 -2.80 -0.79 -2.27
N LEU A 20 -2.32 -0.08 -1.25
CA LEU A 20 -1.65 -0.69 -0.11
C LEU A 20 -2.57 -1.66 0.64
N THR A 21 -3.84 -1.32 0.78
CA THR A 21 -4.88 -2.20 1.35
C THR A 21 -5.11 -3.43 0.47
N VAL A 22 -5.12 -3.26 -0.86
CA VAL A 22 -5.23 -4.38 -1.81
C VAL A 22 -4.03 -5.32 -1.67
N VAL A 23 -2.80 -4.79 -1.63
CA VAL A 23 -1.58 -5.60 -1.46
C VAL A 23 -1.56 -6.30 -0.10
N ALA A 24 -2.03 -5.65 0.97
CA ALA A 24 -2.10 -6.26 2.30
C ALA A 24 -3.05 -7.47 2.40
N ALA A 25 -3.97 -7.61 1.44
CA ALA A 25 -4.94 -8.69 1.33
C ALA A 25 -4.57 -9.65 0.16
N PRO A 26 -3.79 -10.73 0.40
CA PRO A 26 -3.31 -11.66 -0.61
C PRO A 26 -4.31 -12.03 -1.73
N ARG A 27 -5.56 -12.37 -1.39
CA ARG A 27 -6.60 -12.76 -2.37
C ARG A 27 -7.11 -11.59 -3.19
N LEU A 28 -7.26 -10.42 -2.57
CA LEU A 28 -7.62 -9.22 -3.32
C LEU A 28 -6.49 -8.83 -4.25
N TYR A 29 -5.25 -8.95 -3.78
CA TYR A 29 -4.07 -8.69 -4.59
C TYR A 29 -3.97 -9.64 -5.78
N GLU A 30 -4.14 -10.94 -5.56
CA GLU A 30 -4.19 -11.96 -6.64
C GLU A 30 -5.24 -11.60 -7.70
N ARG A 31 -6.46 -11.23 -7.27
CA ARG A 31 -7.53 -10.80 -8.19
C ARG A 31 -7.20 -9.50 -8.92
N TRP A 32 -6.53 -8.56 -8.26
CA TRP A 32 -6.11 -7.31 -8.88
C TRP A 32 -5.04 -7.57 -9.95
N CYS A 33 -4.13 -8.50 -9.71
CA CYS A 33 -3.08 -8.90 -10.66
C CYS A 33 -3.61 -9.45 -11.99
N THR A 34 -4.90 -9.83 -12.07
CA THR A 34 -5.52 -10.31 -13.32
C THR A 34 -6.30 -9.24 -14.08
N GLN A 35 -6.37 -8.00 -13.58
CA GLN A 35 -7.23 -6.96 -14.18
C GLN A 35 -6.59 -6.22 -15.36
N ALA A 36 -5.26 -6.22 -15.45
CA ALA A 36 -4.51 -5.57 -16.51
C ALA A 36 -3.13 -6.23 -16.67
N PRO A 37 -2.33 -5.88 -17.70
CA PRO A 37 -0.98 -6.39 -17.87
C PRO A 37 -0.10 -6.12 -16.64
N ALA A 38 0.72 -7.11 -16.28
CA ALA A 38 1.53 -7.06 -15.07
C ALA A 38 2.47 -5.84 -15.00
N GLU A 39 3.00 -5.43 -16.15
CA GLU A 39 3.88 -4.26 -16.25
C GLU A 39 3.15 -2.94 -15.93
N GLU A 40 1.92 -2.79 -16.42
CA GLU A 40 1.08 -1.61 -16.15
C GLU A 40 0.72 -1.54 -14.67
N LEU A 41 0.24 -2.66 -14.11
CA LEU A 41 -0.09 -2.79 -12.69
C LEU A 41 1.12 -2.48 -11.80
N ARG A 42 2.29 -3.04 -12.11
CA ARG A 42 3.54 -2.75 -11.38
C ARG A 42 3.91 -1.27 -11.45
N THR A 43 3.79 -0.65 -12.63
CA THR A 43 4.08 0.78 -12.81
C THR A 43 3.16 1.66 -11.97
N VAL A 44 1.86 1.34 -11.94
CA VAL A 44 0.89 2.02 -11.08
C VAL A 44 1.28 1.85 -9.62
N LEU A 45 1.52 0.62 -9.17
CA LEU A 45 1.87 0.32 -7.78
C LEU A 45 3.16 1.05 -7.34
N GLN A 46 4.21 1.00 -8.15
CA GLN A 46 5.47 1.73 -7.89
C GLN A 46 5.24 3.24 -7.80
N SER A 47 4.52 3.82 -8.76
CA SER A 47 4.26 5.27 -8.78
C SER A 47 3.51 5.74 -7.53
N ARG A 48 2.54 4.94 -7.07
CA ARG A 48 1.70 5.28 -5.91
C ARG A 48 2.44 5.08 -4.59
N MET A 49 3.26 4.03 -4.46
CA MET A 49 4.09 3.85 -3.26
C MET A 49 5.18 4.94 -3.15
N ALA A 50 5.78 5.36 -4.27
CA ALA A 50 6.71 6.48 -4.28
C ALA A 50 6.03 7.81 -3.89
N ALA A 51 4.83 8.08 -4.42
CA ALA A 51 4.04 9.25 -4.05
C ALA A 51 3.68 9.25 -2.55
N LEU A 52 3.28 8.09 -2.02
CA LEU A 52 2.96 7.92 -0.60
C LEU A 52 4.19 8.15 0.28
N ALA A 53 5.36 7.60 -0.08
CA ALA A 53 6.60 7.84 0.66
C ALA A 53 6.96 9.34 0.71
N ALA A 54 6.84 10.03 -0.43
CA ALA A 54 7.10 11.47 -0.51
C ALA A 54 6.10 12.29 0.31
N PHE A 55 4.82 11.87 0.35
CA PHE A 55 3.80 12.47 1.19
C PHE A 55 4.11 12.28 2.68
N CYS A 56 4.39 11.04 3.10
CA CYS A 56 4.76 10.71 4.47
C CYS A 56 5.95 11.54 4.97
N ALA A 57 7.01 11.66 4.15
CA ALA A 57 8.20 12.44 4.49
C ALA A 57 7.90 13.92 4.69
N LYS A 58 6.92 14.46 3.94
CA LYS A 58 6.54 15.87 3.97
C LYS A 58 5.36 16.15 4.88
N ALA A 59 4.78 15.16 5.55
CA ALA A 59 3.57 15.35 6.36
C ALA A 59 3.81 16.39 7.47
N TRP A 60 2.89 17.34 7.59
CA TRP A 60 2.95 18.43 8.57
C TRP A 60 1.54 18.98 8.86
N GLY A 61 1.38 19.70 9.96
CA GLY A 61 0.15 20.46 10.25
C GLY A 61 -1.04 19.63 10.74
N SER A 62 -0.89 18.34 11.03
CA SER A 62 -1.92 17.50 11.64
C SER A 62 -1.38 16.67 12.81
N PRO A 63 -2.24 16.21 13.75
CA PRO A 63 -1.83 15.29 14.82
C PRO A 63 -1.22 13.97 14.29
N ASP A 64 -1.66 13.53 13.11
CA ASP A 64 -1.13 12.32 12.48
C ASP A 64 0.18 12.54 11.72
N ALA A 65 0.60 13.80 11.49
CA ALA A 65 1.77 14.11 10.67
C ALA A 65 3.05 13.47 11.20
N GLU A 66 3.23 13.39 12.53
CA GLU A 66 4.37 12.70 13.13
C GLU A 66 4.36 11.20 12.84
N ARG A 67 3.17 10.59 12.90
CA ARG A 67 2.97 9.17 12.58
C ARG A 67 3.29 8.89 11.11
N PHE A 68 2.78 9.71 10.19
CA PHE A 68 3.11 9.59 8.76
C PHE A 68 4.61 9.74 8.51
N ARG A 69 5.27 10.73 9.12
CA ARG A 69 6.73 10.88 9.01
C ARG A 69 7.48 9.67 9.55
N ALA A 70 7.07 9.13 10.69
CA ALA A 70 7.66 7.93 11.27
C ALA A 70 7.46 6.67 10.40
N ALA A 71 6.37 6.61 9.62
CA ALA A 71 6.09 5.51 8.68
C ALA A 71 6.92 5.58 7.39
N THR A 72 7.45 6.76 7.03
CA THR A 72 8.26 6.99 5.81
C THR A 72 9.28 5.88 5.50
N PRO A 73 10.17 5.45 6.41
CA PRO A 73 11.16 4.42 6.10
C PRO A 73 10.54 3.08 5.68
N LYS A 74 9.40 2.69 6.27
CA LYS A 74 8.68 1.46 5.91
C LYS A 74 8.06 1.55 4.52
N VAL A 75 7.38 2.67 4.24
CA VAL A 75 6.77 2.92 2.91
C VAL A 75 7.85 3.00 1.83
N GLN A 76 8.98 3.64 2.12
CA GLN A 76 10.10 3.72 1.20
C GLN A 76 10.73 2.35 0.93
N ALA A 77 10.94 1.53 1.96
CA ALA A 77 11.44 0.16 1.78
C ALA A 77 10.51 -0.70 0.90
N LEU A 78 9.19 -0.55 1.04
CA LEU A 78 8.22 -1.20 0.15
C LEU A 78 8.32 -0.66 -1.28
N ALA A 79 8.41 0.66 -1.47
CA ALA A 79 8.57 1.27 -2.78
C ALA A 79 9.85 0.81 -3.49
N GLU A 80 10.96 0.69 -2.75
CA GLU A 80 12.24 0.18 -3.26
C GLU A 80 12.16 -1.32 -3.61
N SER A 81 11.51 -2.12 -2.76
CA SER A 81 11.23 -3.54 -3.01
C SER A 81 10.43 -3.73 -4.31
N LEU A 82 9.40 -2.91 -4.52
CA LEU A 82 8.60 -2.90 -5.75
C LEU A 82 9.42 -2.49 -6.97
N ALA A 83 10.29 -1.48 -6.83
CA ALA A 83 11.16 -0.98 -7.90
C ALA A 83 12.22 -2.02 -8.33
N GLY A 84 12.74 -2.80 -7.37
CA GLY A 84 13.75 -3.83 -7.60
C GLY A 84 13.23 -5.14 -8.20
N ALA A 85 11.92 -5.37 -8.20
CA ALA A 85 11.35 -6.62 -8.71
C ALA A 85 11.43 -6.73 -10.26
N PRO A 86 11.59 -7.95 -10.80
CA PRO A 86 11.66 -8.19 -12.23
C PRO A 86 10.44 -7.62 -12.98
N PRO A 87 10.63 -7.13 -14.22
CA PRO A 87 9.52 -6.75 -15.08
C PRO A 87 8.54 -7.92 -15.25
N GLY A 88 7.25 -7.68 -14.96
CA GLY A 88 6.21 -8.70 -15.01
C GLY A 88 6.03 -9.53 -13.72
N SER A 89 6.88 -9.34 -12.69
CA SER A 89 6.65 -9.93 -11.38
C SER A 89 5.66 -9.08 -10.57
N LEU A 90 4.57 -9.70 -10.12
CA LEU A 90 3.58 -9.13 -9.20
C LEU A 90 3.42 -9.95 -7.93
N THR A 91 4.18 -11.02 -7.74
CA THR A 91 3.97 -11.98 -6.65
C THR A 91 5.25 -12.21 -5.86
N GLU A 92 5.97 -11.13 -5.56
CA GLU A 92 7.15 -11.25 -4.71
C GLU A 92 6.76 -11.64 -3.28
N PRO A 93 7.44 -12.62 -2.67
CA PRO A 93 7.22 -12.98 -1.29
C PRO A 93 7.46 -11.79 -0.37
N GLY A 94 6.51 -11.50 0.52
CA GLY A 94 6.69 -10.51 1.59
C GLY A 94 6.04 -9.15 1.35
N TRP A 95 5.64 -8.80 0.12
CA TRP A 95 4.94 -7.53 -0.15
C TRP A 95 3.66 -7.38 0.67
N ASN A 96 2.89 -8.46 0.84
CA ASN A 96 1.67 -8.43 1.66
C ASN A 96 1.98 -8.07 3.12
N ALA A 97 3.05 -8.63 3.69
CA ALA A 97 3.47 -8.34 5.07
C ALA A 97 4.01 -6.91 5.19
N GLN A 98 4.86 -6.48 4.26
CA GLN A 98 5.38 -5.11 4.21
C GLN A 98 4.24 -4.09 4.05
N ALA A 99 3.21 -4.39 3.26
CA ALA A 99 2.04 -3.54 3.10
C ALA A 99 1.25 -3.40 4.41
N ARG A 100 1.04 -4.50 5.14
CA ARG A 100 0.43 -4.47 6.47
C ARG A 100 1.23 -3.64 7.46
N GLU A 101 2.55 -3.78 7.46
CA GLU A 101 3.44 -2.97 8.30
C GLU A 101 3.38 -1.47 7.98
N CYS A 102 3.22 -1.12 6.70
CA CYS A 102 3.05 0.27 6.28
C CYS A 102 1.71 0.84 6.79
N LEU A 103 0.61 0.08 6.64
CA LEU A 103 -0.71 0.47 7.13
C LEU A 103 -0.70 0.68 8.65
N ASP A 104 -0.13 -0.27 9.39
CA ASP A 104 0.03 -0.20 10.85
C ASP A 104 0.85 1.02 11.28
N ALA A 105 2.00 1.24 10.65
CA ALA A 105 2.86 2.39 10.95
C ALA A 105 2.19 3.75 10.68
N MET A 106 1.31 3.83 9.67
CA MET A 106 0.51 5.02 9.39
C MET A 106 -0.75 5.12 10.26
N GLY A 107 -1.05 4.12 11.08
CA GLY A 107 -2.26 4.05 11.90
C GLY A 107 -3.54 3.91 11.06
N VAL A 108 -3.42 3.36 9.85
CA VAL A 108 -4.58 3.04 9.02
C VAL A 108 -5.27 1.82 9.64
N PRO A 109 -6.59 1.88 9.91
CA PRO A 109 -7.27 0.78 10.57
C PRO A 109 -7.13 -0.54 9.80
N VAL A 110 -6.64 -1.56 10.48
CA VAL A 110 -6.76 -2.94 10.02
C VAL A 110 -8.21 -3.42 10.15
N PRO A 111 -8.67 -4.33 9.29
CA PRO A 111 -10.00 -4.93 9.43
C PRO A 111 -10.18 -5.52 10.83
N PRO A 112 -11.26 -5.18 11.57
CA PRO A 112 -11.39 -5.57 12.97
C PRO A 112 -11.51 -7.09 13.17
N GLU A 113 -12.07 -7.79 12.19
CA GLU A 113 -12.13 -9.26 12.13
C GLU A 113 -10.81 -9.93 11.67
N GLY A 114 -9.78 -9.14 11.33
CA GLY A 114 -8.51 -9.61 10.77
C GLY A 114 -8.54 -9.72 9.24
N TRP A 115 -7.35 -9.74 8.63
CA TRP A 115 -7.20 -9.81 7.17
C TRP A 115 -7.80 -11.09 6.59
N GLU A 116 -7.66 -12.23 7.29
CA GLU A 116 -8.24 -13.49 6.85
C GLU A 116 -9.77 -13.38 6.70
N ALA A 117 -10.45 -12.86 7.72
CA ALA A 117 -11.91 -12.72 7.71
C ALA A 117 -12.39 -11.65 6.72
N PHE A 118 -11.67 -10.54 6.60
CA PHE A 118 -11.88 -9.52 5.56
C PHE A 118 -11.82 -10.12 4.15
N GLU A 119 -10.90 -11.05 3.92
CA GLU A 119 -10.75 -11.79 2.67
C GLU A 119 -11.68 -13.03 2.55
N GLY A 120 -12.62 -13.17 3.48
CA GLY A 120 -13.64 -14.21 3.48
C GLY A 120 -13.15 -15.59 3.90
N TRP A 121 -12.00 -15.73 4.58
CA TRP A 121 -11.71 -16.94 5.35
C TRP A 121 -12.58 -16.92 6.61
N ARG A 122 -13.73 -17.61 6.56
CA ARG A 122 -14.33 -18.07 7.81
C ARG A 122 -13.41 -19.15 8.37
N VAL A 123 -12.74 -18.87 9.49
CA VAL A 123 -12.38 -19.95 10.42
C VAL A 123 -13.72 -20.49 10.91
N SER A 124 -14.12 -21.65 10.40
CA SER A 124 -15.22 -22.41 11.00
C SER A 124 -14.80 -22.72 12.43
N LEU A 125 -15.27 -21.93 13.40
CA LEU A 125 -15.13 -22.27 14.81
C LEU A 125 -15.85 -23.61 15.03
N PRO A 126 -15.20 -24.62 15.62
CA PRO A 126 -15.88 -25.87 15.94
C PRO A 126 -16.98 -25.57 16.96
N SER A 127 -18.17 -26.11 16.68
CA SER A 127 -19.36 -26.06 17.55
C SER A 127 -19.20 -26.92 18.79
#